data_AF-A0A961WHG5-F1
#
_entry.id   AF-A0A961WHG5-F1
#
_cell.length_a   1.000
_cell.length_b   1.000
_cell.length_c   1.000
_cell.angle_alpha   90.00
_cell.angle_beta   90.00
_cell.angle_gamma   90.00
#
_symmetry.space_group_name_H-M   'P 1'
#
loop_
_entity.id
_entity.type
_entity.pdbx_description
1 polymer ?
#
loop_
_entity_poly.entity_id
_entity_poly.type
_entity_poly.pdbx_seq_one_letter_code
_entity_poly.pdbx_strand_id
1 'polypeptide(L)'
;MATSEDIQGELLKALDAAFKSDWETVHGIVQKHETSPIACWLHAVLHKVEGDHSNARYWYARTHMNFERFPDPKVELRAILHELIHDV
;
A
#
# COMPACT_ATOMS: atom_id res chain seq x y z
N MET A 1 4.51 12.83 17.50
CA MET A 1 4.24 11.52 16.87
C MET A 1 2.88 11.64 16.21
N ALA A 2 2.74 11.25 14.94
CA ALA A 2 1.45 11.25 14.25
C ALA A 2 0.50 10.27 14.96
N THR A 3 -0.77 10.61 15.07
CA THR A 3 -1.79 9.73 15.66
C THR A 3 -2.19 8.64 14.65
N SER A 4 -2.88 7.60 15.11
CA SER A 4 -3.42 6.56 14.21
C SER A 4 -4.39 7.14 13.17
N GLU A 5 -5.18 8.16 13.55
CA GLU A 5 -6.08 8.86 12.64
C GLU A 5 -5.32 9.64 11.57
N ASP A 6 -4.21 10.29 11.93
CA ASP A 6 -3.34 11.00 10.97
C ASP A 6 -2.75 10.03 9.93
N ILE A 7 -2.29 8.86 10.38
CA ILE A 7 -1.71 7.82 9.52
C ILE A 7 -2.78 7.29 8.55
N GLN A 8 -3.97 6.95 9.05
CA GLN A 8 -5.07 6.47 8.20
C GLN A 8 -5.43 7.50 7.11
N GLY A 9 -5.50 8.79 7.47
CA GLY A 9 -5.77 9.87 6.52
C GLY A 9 -4.70 9.99 5.43
N GLU A 10 -3.42 9.82 5.77
CA GLU A 10 -2.34 9.80 4.78
C GLU A 10 -2.39 8.54 3.89
N LEU A 11 -2.71 7.38 4.44
CA LEU A 11 -2.84 6.15 3.66
C LEU A 11 -4.04 6.17 2.70
N LEU A 12 -5.13 6.85 3.06
CA LEU A 12 -6.24 7.10 2.13
C LEU A 12 -5.81 8.00 0.96
N LYS A 13 -4.95 9.01 1.20
CA LYS A 13 -4.38 9.84 0.13
C LYS A 13 -3.44 9.04 -0.77
N ALA A 14 -2.60 8.18 -0.19
CA ALA A 14 -1.75 7.27 -0.97
C ALA A 14 -2.61 6.35 -1.85
N LEU A 15 -3.71 5.81 -1.32
CA LEU A 15 -4.58 4.93 -2.08
C LEU A 15 -5.30 5.64 -3.24
N ASP A 16 -5.78 6.87 -3.02
CA ASP A 16 -6.35 7.70 -4.09
C ASP A 16 -5.32 8.00 -5.20
N ALA A 17 -4.08 8.31 -4.81
CA ALA A 17 -2.97 8.47 -5.76
C ALA A 17 -2.68 7.17 -6.54
N ALA A 18 -2.69 6.00 -5.87
CA ALA A 18 -2.50 4.70 -6.51
C ALA A 18 -3.59 4.40 -7.57
N PHE A 19 -4.86 4.73 -7.28
CA PHE A 19 -5.94 4.58 -8.28
C PHE A 19 -5.76 5.48 -9.50
N LYS A 20 -5.06 6.61 -9.34
CA LYS A 20 -4.67 7.54 -10.41
C LYS A 20 -3.32 7.22 -11.04
N SER A 21 -2.66 6.14 -10.58
CA SER A 21 -1.32 5.73 -11.01
C SER A 21 -0.23 6.79 -10.73
N ASP A 22 -0.43 7.63 -9.71
CA ASP A 22 0.57 8.55 -9.19
C ASP A 22 1.43 7.85 -8.12
N TRP A 23 2.37 7.03 -8.60
CA TRP A 23 3.21 6.19 -7.74
C TRP A 23 4.27 6.98 -6.97
N GLU A 24 4.68 8.16 -7.45
CA GLU A 24 5.61 9.04 -6.73
C GLU A 24 4.97 9.52 -5.42
N THR A 25 3.73 9.99 -5.49
CA THR A 25 2.96 10.38 -4.30
C THR A 25 2.73 9.19 -3.37
N VAL A 26 2.42 8.00 -3.90
CA VAL A 26 2.29 6.77 -3.10
C VAL A 26 3.57 6.51 -2.32
N HIS A 27 4.72 6.45 -3.00
CA HIS A 27 6.01 6.14 -2.38
C HIS A 27 6.35 7.15 -1.27
N GLY A 28 6.21 8.44 -1.55
CA GLY A 28 6.53 9.50 -0.59
C GLY A 28 5.65 9.48 0.67
N ILE A 29 4.43 8.95 0.59
CA ILE A 29 3.57 8.75 1.76
C ILE A 29 3.93 7.46 2.48
N VAL A 30 3.96 6.31 1.79
CA VAL A 30 4.11 5.00 2.44
C VAL A 30 5.47 4.82 3.11
N GLN A 31 6.53 5.46 2.58
CA GLN A 31 7.87 5.42 3.17
C GLN A 31 7.94 6.08 4.56
N LYS A 32 6.99 6.97 4.91
CA LYS A 32 6.92 7.57 6.25
C LYS A 32 6.30 6.62 7.29
N HIS A 33 5.59 5.58 6.84
CA HIS A 33 4.70 4.75 7.66
C HIS A 33 5.02 3.26 7.57
N GLU A 34 6.26 2.87 7.33
CA GLU A 34 6.64 1.48 7.05
C GLU A 34 6.42 0.50 8.23
N THR A 35 6.03 0.98 9.41
CA THR A 35 5.56 0.13 10.51
C THR A 35 4.10 -0.30 10.36
N SER A 36 3.32 0.39 9.51
CA SER A 36 1.95 0.02 9.17
C SER A 36 1.91 -1.12 8.14
N PRO A 37 1.19 -2.22 8.41
CA PRO A 37 0.97 -3.28 7.43
C PRO A 37 0.34 -2.78 6.13
N ILE A 38 -0.59 -1.82 6.21
CA ILE A 38 -1.23 -1.21 5.04
C ILE A 38 -0.23 -0.39 4.21
N ALA A 39 0.64 0.38 4.86
CA ALA A 39 1.69 1.11 4.16
C ALA A 39 2.65 0.15 3.45
N CYS A 40 3.07 -0.93 4.11
CA CYS A 40 3.90 -1.98 3.51
C CYS A 40 3.20 -2.64 2.32
N TRP A 41 1.90 -2.87 2.40
CA TRP A 41 1.13 -3.46 1.30
C TRP A 41 1.05 -2.51 0.09
N LEU A 42 0.79 -1.23 0.30
CA LEU A 42 0.84 -0.23 -0.77
C LEU A 42 2.24 -0.12 -1.40
N HIS A 43 3.30 -0.19 -0.59
CA HIS A 43 4.69 -0.22 -1.07
C HIS A 43 4.95 -1.46 -1.95
N ALA A 44 4.40 -2.60 -1.57
CA ALA A 44 4.49 -3.84 -2.34
C ALA A 44 3.77 -3.74 -3.70
N VAL A 45 2.55 -3.16 -3.72
CA VAL A 45 1.78 -2.95 -4.95
C VAL A 45 2.50 -1.98 -5.89
N LEU A 46 3.08 -0.91 -5.35
CA LEU A 46 3.88 0.06 -6.12
C LEU A 46 5.00 -0.65 -6.90
N HIS A 47 5.86 -1.40 -6.20
CA HIS A 47 6.98 -2.08 -6.87
C HIS A 47 6.53 -3.22 -7.79
N LYS A 48 5.41 -3.85 -7.49
CA LYS A 48 4.79 -4.83 -8.39
C LYS A 48 4.35 -4.18 -9.71
N VAL A 49 3.78 -2.97 -9.67
CA VAL A 49 3.40 -2.22 -10.88
C VAL A 49 4.62 -1.71 -11.65
N GLU A 50 5.69 -1.33 -10.95
CA GLU A 50 6.97 -0.92 -11.57
C GLU A 50 7.74 -2.07 -12.19
N GLY A 51 7.41 -3.33 -11.84
CA GLY A 51 8.12 -4.53 -12.29
C GLY A 51 9.35 -4.90 -11.45
N ASP A 52 9.61 -4.20 -10.33
CA ASP A 52 10.62 -4.57 -9.35
C ASP A 52 10.10 -5.68 -8.44
N HIS A 53 10.05 -6.90 -8.99
CA HIS A 53 9.48 -8.05 -8.30
C HIS A 53 10.25 -8.43 -7.03
N SER A 54 11.56 -8.19 -6.98
CA SER A 54 12.38 -8.51 -5.81
C SER A 54 11.99 -7.62 -4.63
N ASN A 55 11.88 -6.31 -4.89
CA ASN A 55 11.50 -5.34 -3.86
C ASN A 55 10.02 -5.47 -3.49
N ALA A 56 9.14 -5.70 -4.48
CA ALA A 56 7.74 -6.02 -4.21
C ALA A 56 7.61 -7.19 -3.23
N ARG A 57 8.33 -8.30 -3.46
CA ARG A 57 8.33 -9.47 -2.56
C ARG A 57 8.87 -9.16 -1.17
N TYR A 58 9.91 -8.33 -1.08
CA TYR A 58 10.42 -7.84 0.21
C TYR A 58 9.31 -7.13 1.02
N TRP A 59 8.55 -6.26 0.38
CA TRP A 59 7.43 -5.56 1.05
C TRP A 59 6.24 -6.47 1.34
N TYR A 60 5.87 -7.38 0.43
CA TYR A 60 4.81 -8.37 0.69
C TYR A 60 5.12 -9.23 1.91
N ALA A 61 6.38 -9.61 2.14
CA ALA A 61 6.79 -10.39 3.31
C ALA A 61 6.56 -9.68 4.66
N ARG A 62 6.31 -8.37 4.65
CA ARG A 62 5.98 -7.55 5.83
C ARG A 62 4.46 -7.38 6.02
N THR A 63 3.67 -8.08 5.22
CA THR A 63 2.21 -8.06 5.24
C THR A 63 1.68 -9.48 5.42
N HIS A 64 0.38 -9.62 5.55
CA HIS A 64 -0.30 -10.92 5.53
C HIS A 64 -0.74 -11.32 4.10
N MET A 65 -0.28 -10.60 3.08
CA MET A 65 -0.62 -10.77 1.67
C MET A 65 0.52 -11.39 0.88
N ASN A 66 0.21 -11.96 -0.29
CA ASN A 66 1.19 -12.58 -1.18
C ASN A 66 1.20 -11.90 -2.55
N PHE A 67 2.39 -11.78 -3.13
CA PHE A 67 2.66 -11.18 -4.44
C PHE A 67 1.72 -11.71 -5.54
N GLU A 68 1.47 -13.03 -5.58
CA GLU A 68 0.63 -13.65 -6.60
C GLU A 68 -0.88 -13.59 -6.33
N ARG A 69 -1.33 -13.16 -5.14
CA ARG A 69 -2.74 -13.26 -4.72
C ARG A 69 -3.69 -12.47 -5.65
N PHE A 70 -3.23 -11.32 -6.15
CA PHE A 70 -4.03 -10.43 -6.98
C PHE A 70 -3.33 -10.14 -8.32
N PRO A 71 -3.75 -10.75 -9.43
CA PRO A 71 -3.15 -10.45 -10.74
C PRO A 71 -3.41 -9.03 -11.22
N ASP A 72 -4.53 -8.41 -10.81
CA ASP A 72 -4.90 -7.03 -11.13
C ASP A 72 -4.64 -6.10 -9.94
N PRO A 73 -3.69 -5.14 -10.06
CA PRO A 73 -3.43 -4.14 -9.03
C PRO A 73 -4.68 -3.36 -8.61
N LYS A 74 -5.64 -3.09 -9.49
CA LYS A 74 -6.86 -2.35 -9.12
C LYS A 74 -7.81 -3.16 -8.24
N VAL A 75 -7.77 -4.49 -8.32
CA VAL A 75 -8.50 -5.35 -7.39
C VAL A 75 -7.80 -5.35 -6.04
N GLU A 76 -6.48 -5.40 -6.05
CA GLU A 76 -5.65 -5.34 -4.85
C GLU A 76 -5.82 -4.02 -4.08
N LEU A 77 -5.79 -2.87 -4.77
CA LEU A 77 -6.04 -1.56 -4.17
C LEU A 77 -7.45 -1.46 -3.52
N ARG A 78 -8.46 -2.12 -4.08
CA ARG A 78 -9.79 -2.18 -3.45
C ARG A 78 -9.80 -3.03 -2.17
N ALA A 79 -9.01 -4.10 -2.13
CA ALA A 79 -8.86 -4.90 -0.91
C ALA A 79 -8.15 -4.09 0.19
N ILE A 80 -7.11 -3.33 -0.18
CA ILE A 80 -6.44 -2.39 0.74
C ILE A 80 -7.43 -1.34 1.26
N LEU A 81 -8.25 -0.75 0.39
CA LEU A 81 -9.28 0.20 0.81
C LEU A 81 -10.22 -0.42 1.83
N HIS A 82 -10.70 -1.63 1.55
CA HIS A 82 -11.61 -2.34 2.43
C HIS A 82 -10.98 -2.59 3.80
N GLU A 83 -9.73 -3.03 3.86
CA GLU A 83 -9.05 -3.26 5.14
C GLU A 83 -8.84 -1.94 5.91
N LEU A 84 -8.38 -0.90 5.21
CA LEU A 84 -8.09 0.40 5.82
C LEU A 84 -9.31 1.09 6.44
N ILE A 85 -10.53 0.83 5.95
CA ILE A 85 -11.77 1.45 6.47
C ILE A 85 -12.54 0.56 7.45
N HIS A 86 -12.23 -0.74 7.53
CA HIS A 86 -12.95 -1.69 8.39
C HIS A 86 -12.14 -2.18 9.60
N ASP A 87 -10.83 -1.93 9.67
CA ASP A 87 -10.05 -2.14 10.89
C ASP A 87 -10.25 -0.96 11.86
N VAL A 88 -11.34 -1.04 12.65
CA VAL A 88 -11.56 -0.40 13.96
C VAL A 88 -12.01 -1.47 14.96
#